data_AF-A0A9Q2XGT0-F1
#
_entry.id   AF-A0A9Q2XGT0-F1
#
_cell.length_a   1.000
_cell.length_b   1.000
_cell.length_c   1.000
_cell.angle_alpha   90.00
_cell.angle_beta   90.00
_cell.angle_gamma   90.00
#
_symmetry.space_group_name_H-M   'P 1'
#
loop_
_entity.id
_entity.type
_entity.pdbx_description
1 polymer ?
#
loop_
_entity_poly.entity_id
_entity_poly.type
_entity_poly.pdbx_seq_one_letter_code
_entity_poly.pdbx_strand_id
1 'polypeptide(L)'
;MNPAPLMLLVCLALGGCTALSKMGQVIMDPSIQLGGAGDQLSQFSLSLYASPTINLNPSSAVDEPLVQNHLQLTPLAVNLSAGDPLELTQKLQALLDHLYQQHPAISQIEQDDLNEPVMSPVDTDVGSYEDPHIQLGIRTVRVTPVTEDVTTPVAFKVLQLKDDSLLLNAAYELLEKDLEKALGSTLVQVDDYRLLPGQFKFVGLEEINANTRYVAVIANYHDRDKAEWKRALRIEPRGRQHALLVQFEDDGVVLKNDG
;
A
#
# COMPACT_ATOMS: atom_id res chain seq x y z
N MET A 1 -89.59 -23.98 -23.57
CA MET A 1 -88.91 -23.92 -22.26
C MET A 1 -87.44 -23.69 -22.51
N ASN A 2 -86.95 -22.48 -22.22
CA ASN A 2 -85.57 -22.07 -22.50
C ASN A 2 -84.67 -22.43 -21.30
N PRO A 3 -83.62 -23.25 -21.45
CA PRO A 3 -82.64 -23.47 -20.40
C PRO A 3 -81.47 -22.50 -20.61
N ALA A 4 -81.56 -21.29 -20.07
CA ALA A 4 -80.48 -20.30 -20.22
C ALA A 4 -80.23 -19.38 -19.01
N PRO A 5 -80.15 -19.89 -17.75
CA PRO A 5 -79.38 -19.13 -16.77
C PRO A 5 -78.35 -19.94 -15.96
N LEU A 6 -78.26 -21.27 -16.12
CA LEU A 6 -77.32 -22.07 -15.31
C LEU A 6 -75.88 -22.04 -15.83
N MET A 7 -75.67 -21.71 -17.11
CA MET A 7 -74.37 -21.74 -17.77
C MET A 7 -73.71 -20.35 -17.88
N LEU A 8 -73.98 -19.44 -16.93
CA LEU A 8 -73.23 -18.18 -16.81
C LEU A 8 -72.55 -18.01 -15.45
N LEU A 9 -72.87 -18.84 -14.46
CA LEU A 9 -72.34 -18.71 -13.08
C LEU A 9 -71.09 -19.57 -12.81
N VAL A 10 -70.71 -20.48 -13.72
CA VAL A 10 -69.58 -21.40 -13.51
C VAL A 10 -68.26 -20.89 -14.14
N CYS A 11 -68.31 -19.98 -15.11
CA CYS A 11 -67.09 -19.47 -15.77
C CYS A 11 -66.36 -18.37 -14.99
N LEU A 12 -66.95 -17.81 -13.93
CA LEU A 12 -66.32 -16.77 -13.10
C LEU A 12 -65.39 -17.32 -12.00
N ALA A 13 -65.33 -18.65 -11.81
CA ALA A 13 -64.56 -19.26 -10.72
C ALA A 13 -63.18 -19.83 -11.16
N LEU A 14 -62.84 -19.81 -12.44
CA LEU A 14 -61.65 -20.51 -12.98
C LEU A 14 -60.50 -19.57 -13.40
N GLY A 15 -60.64 -18.25 -13.23
CA GLY A 15 -59.71 -17.25 -13.76
C GLY A 15 -58.74 -16.60 -12.78
N GLY A 16 -58.68 -17.02 -11.49
CA GLY A 16 -58.00 -16.22 -10.47
C GLY A 16 -57.30 -17.02 -9.37
N CYS A 17 -56.19 -17.71 -9.66
CA CYS A 17 -55.41 -18.38 -8.61
C CYS A 17 -53.88 -18.12 -8.60
N THR A 18 -53.31 -17.33 -9.50
CA THR A 18 -51.84 -17.10 -9.49
C THR A 18 -51.38 -15.80 -8.82
N ALA A 19 -52.29 -14.85 -8.54
CA ALA A 19 -51.93 -13.57 -7.95
C ALA A 19 -52.06 -13.52 -6.40
N LEU A 20 -52.97 -14.29 -5.81
CA LEU A 20 -53.25 -14.19 -4.36
C LEU A 20 -52.22 -14.91 -3.48
N SER A 21 -51.54 -15.94 -3.99
CA SER A 21 -50.54 -16.68 -3.20
C SER A 21 -49.26 -15.90 -2.92
N LYS A 22 -48.84 -14.99 -3.83
CA LYS A 22 -47.59 -14.23 -3.67
C LYS A 22 -47.70 -13.05 -2.72
N MET A 23 -48.88 -12.48 -2.52
CA MET A 23 -49.06 -11.36 -1.57
C MET A 23 -48.97 -11.83 -0.11
N GLY A 24 -49.39 -13.06 0.20
CA GLY A 24 -49.35 -13.62 1.56
C GLY A 24 -47.94 -14.07 2.01
N GLN A 25 -47.09 -14.51 1.09
CA GLN A 25 -45.73 -14.95 1.40
C GLN A 25 -44.80 -13.81 1.86
N VAL A 26 -45.02 -12.58 1.38
CA VAL A 26 -44.18 -11.42 1.72
C VAL A 26 -44.36 -10.96 3.18
N ILE A 27 -45.52 -11.25 3.78
CA ILE A 27 -45.79 -10.93 5.19
C ILE A 27 -45.17 -11.97 6.15
N MET A 28 -44.98 -13.22 5.67
CA MET A 28 -44.56 -14.34 6.52
C MET A 28 -43.05 -14.60 6.54
N ASP A 29 -42.31 -14.11 5.54
CA ASP A 29 -40.86 -14.19 5.50
C ASP A 29 -40.29 -12.91 4.84
N PRO A 30 -39.92 -11.88 5.63
CA PRO A 30 -39.35 -10.65 5.10
C PRO A 30 -37.97 -10.83 4.45
N SER A 31 -37.44 -12.07 4.45
CA SER A 31 -36.16 -12.43 3.80
C SER A 31 -36.30 -12.74 2.30
N ILE A 32 -37.52 -12.81 1.76
CA ILE A 32 -37.74 -13.09 0.33
C ILE A 32 -37.34 -11.87 -0.50
N GLN A 33 -36.33 -12.03 -1.35
CA GLN A 33 -35.82 -10.96 -2.22
C GLN A 33 -36.92 -10.43 -3.14
N LEU A 34 -37.22 -9.14 -3.02
CA LEU A 34 -38.16 -8.42 -3.86
C LEU A 34 -37.47 -8.04 -5.18
N GLY A 35 -37.75 -8.81 -6.24
CA GLY A 35 -37.23 -8.56 -7.58
C GLY A 35 -36.42 -9.73 -8.13
N GLY A 36 -36.42 -9.90 -9.46
CA GLY A 36 -35.56 -10.91 -10.10
C GLY A 36 -34.08 -10.55 -9.90
N ALA A 37 -33.18 -11.53 -9.95
CA ALA A 37 -31.73 -11.29 -9.78
C ALA A 37 -31.19 -10.17 -10.68
N GLY A 38 -31.80 -9.90 -11.85
CA GLY A 38 -31.42 -8.82 -12.76
C GLY A 38 -31.87 -7.39 -12.38
N ASP A 39 -32.74 -7.22 -11.37
CA ASP A 39 -33.23 -5.90 -10.94
C ASP A 39 -32.39 -5.28 -9.82
N GLN A 40 -31.61 -6.09 -9.09
CA GLN A 40 -30.69 -5.62 -8.06
C GLN A 40 -29.44 -5.00 -8.69
N LEU A 41 -28.95 -3.91 -8.11
CA LEU A 41 -27.65 -3.35 -8.46
C LEU A 41 -26.58 -4.39 -8.19
N SER A 42 -25.63 -4.51 -9.10
CA SER A 42 -24.50 -5.41 -8.87
C SER A 42 -23.73 -4.97 -7.64
N GLN A 43 -23.11 -5.92 -6.95
CA GLN A 43 -22.18 -5.62 -5.87
C GLN A 43 -20.78 -6.08 -6.27
N PHE A 44 -19.75 -5.45 -5.72
CA PHE A 44 -18.39 -5.96 -5.86
C PHE A 44 -17.69 -6.06 -4.51
N SER A 45 -16.87 -7.08 -4.34
CA SER A 45 -15.89 -7.16 -3.26
C SER A 45 -14.48 -7.00 -3.83
N LEU A 46 -13.55 -6.56 -2.99
CA LEU A 46 -12.19 -6.27 -3.42
C LEU A 46 -11.18 -7.05 -2.59
N SER A 47 -10.45 -7.96 -3.23
CA SER A 47 -9.27 -8.62 -2.69
C SER A 47 -8.04 -7.85 -3.15
N LEU A 48 -7.36 -7.20 -2.21
CA LEU A 48 -6.22 -6.34 -2.49
C LEU A 48 -4.94 -7.00 -1.97
N TYR A 49 -3.91 -7.09 -2.81
CA TYR A 49 -2.62 -7.66 -2.43
C TYR A 49 -1.47 -6.84 -3.00
N ALA A 50 -0.47 -6.53 -2.18
CA ALA A 50 0.76 -5.90 -2.63
C ALA A 50 1.95 -6.85 -2.45
N SER A 51 2.78 -6.99 -3.50
CA SER A 51 4.02 -7.76 -3.45
C SER A 51 4.93 -7.27 -2.32
N PRO A 52 5.73 -8.14 -1.67
CA PRO A 52 6.73 -7.72 -0.70
C PRO A 52 7.81 -6.81 -1.29
N THR A 53 8.06 -6.89 -2.59
CA THR A 53 9.07 -6.12 -3.33
C THR A 53 8.52 -4.83 -3.95
N ILE A 54 7.24 -4.52 -3.72
CA ILE A 54 6.52 -3.47 -4.45
C ILE A 54 7.12 -2.08 -4.26
N ASN A 55 6.98 -1.27 -5.31
CA ASN A 55 7.23 0.16 -5.29
C ASN A 55 8.62 0.49 -4.73
N LEU A 56 9.63 -0.19 -5.27
CA LEU A 56 11.02 0.06 -4.90
C LEU A 56 11.36 1.54 -5.06
N ASN A 57 12.08 2.08 -4.08
CA ASN A 57 12.67 3.39 -4.23
C ASN A 57 13.76 3.35 -5.31
N PRO A 58 13.67 4.12 -6.41
CA PRO A 58 14.69 4.11 -7.46
C PRO A 58 16.07 4.56 -6.94
N SER A 59 16.13 5.30 -5.83
CA SER A 59 17.39 5.66 -5.17
C SER A 59 18.07 4.48 -4.45
N SER A 60 17.37 3.36 -4.25
CA SER A 60 17.93 2.11 -3.70
C SER A 60 18.66 1.27 -4.74
N ALA A 61 18.30 1.40 -6.02
CA ALA A 61 18.92 0.69 -7.13
C ALA A 61 20.20 1.42 -7.60
N VAL A 62 21.22 1.44 -6.75
CA VAL A 62 22.52 2.01 -7.12
C VAL A 62 23.34 0.94 -7.84
N ASP A 63 23.10 0.78 -9.14
CA ASP A 63 24.14 0.41 -10.10
C ASP A 63 24.77 1.71 -10.61
N GLU A 64 25.55 2.39 -9.78
CA GLU A 64 26.34 3.56 -10.21
C GLU A 64 27.73 3.10 -10.70
N PRO A 65 28.12 3.34 -11.96
CA PRO A 65 29.52 3.53 -12.27
C PRO A 65 29.97 4.81 -11.56
N LEU A 66 30.90 4.66 -10.61
CA LEU A 66 31.57 5.72 -9.85
C LEU A 66 31.71 7.06 -10.61
N VAL A 67 30.75 7.98 -10.48
CA VAL A 67 30.96 9.39 -10.83
C VAL A 67 30.33 10.30 -9.78
N GLN A 68 31.17 11.19 -9.26
CA GLN A 68 30.97 11.98 -8.06
C GLN A 68 29.85 13.03 -8.11
N ASN A 69 29.37 13.32 -6.90
CA ASN A 69 28.77 14.56 -6.41
C ASN A 69 27.27 14.79 -6.65
N HIS A 70 26.46 14.38 -5.67
CA HIS A 70 25.48 15.27 -5.06
C HIS A 70 25.25 14.90 -3.58
N LEU A 71 25.94 15.61 -2.69
CA LEU A 71 25.61 15.65 -1.27
C LEU A 71 24.23 16.28 -1.09
N GLN A 72 23.26 15.63 -0.44
CA GLN A 72 22.38 16.33 0.52
C GLN A 72 21.94 15.46 1.72
N LEU A 73 22.57 15.81 2.84
CA LEU A 73 22.21 15.69 4.27
C LEU A 73 22.01 14.31 4.91
N THR A 74 23.13 13.77 5.43
CA THR A 74 23.17 12.92 6.63
C THR A 74 24.19 13.46 7.64
N PRO A 75 23.98 13.23 8.95
CA PRO A 75 24.76 13.82 10.04
C PRO A 75 26.21 13.36 9.97
N LEU A 76 27.14 14.32 9.96
CA LEU A 76 28.60 14.18 10.09
C LEU A 76 29.17 12.77 9.76
N ALA A 77 29.16 12.38 8.48
CA ALA A 77 29.78 11.14 8.03
C ALA A 77 31.22 11.41 7.54
N VAL A 78 32.20 10.69 8.09
CA VAL A 78 33.61 10.77 7.69
C VAL A 78 34.07 9.40 7.20
N ASN A 79 34.61 9.34 5.99
CA ASN A 79 35.20 8.12 5.42
C ASN A 79 36.73 8.29 5.33
N LEU A 80 37.47 7.41 5.99
CA LEU A 80 38.94 7.42 6.05
C LEU A 80 39.46 6.20 5.30
N SER A 81 40.25 6.45 4.26
CA SER A 81 40.94 5.41 3.49
C SER A 81 42.39 5.80 3.26
N ALA A 82 43.28 4.81 3.33
CA ALA A 82 44.71 4.96 3.18
C ALA A 82 45.32 3.71 2.54
N GLY A 83 46.41 3.90 1.79
CA GLY A 83 47.13 2.79 1.14
C GLY A 83 48.14 2.11 2.07
N ASP A 84 48.44 2.72 3.22
CA ASP A 84 49.42 2.23 4.20
C ASP A 84 48.98 2.60 5.64
N PRO A 85 49.29 1.78 6.66
CA PRO A 85 48.94 2.06 8.05
C PRO A 85 49.43 3.42 8.58
N LEU A 86 50.61 3.88 8.15
CA LEU A 86 51.17 5.16 8.58
C LEU A 86 50.35 6.36 8.06
N GLU A 87 49.91 6.30 6.80
CA GLU A 87 49.03 7.31 6.21
C GLU A 87 47.67 7.36 6.90
N LEU A 88 47.13 6.19 7.26
CA LEU A 88 45.87 6.13 7.97
C LEU A 88 45.97 6.84 9.32
N THR A 89 47.06 6.57 10.04
CA THR A 89 47.32 7.16 11.36
C THR A 89 47.46 8.67 11.27
N GLN A 90 48.14 9.18 10.24
CA GLN A 90 48.25 10.63 10.01
C GLN A 90 46.90 11.28 9.70
N LYS A 91 46.08 10.65 8.85
CA LYS A 91 44.74 11.17 8.51
C LYS A 91 43.80 11.14 9.71
N LEU A 92 43.87 10.09 10.53
CA LEU A 92 43.12 9.99 11.77
C LEU A 92 43.53 11.09 12.77
N GLN A 93 44.83 11.31 12.93
CA GLN A 93 45.37 12.35 13.82
C GLN A 93 44.91 13.75 13.38
N ALA A 94 45.01 14.05 12.09
CA ALA A 94 44.58 15.33 11.53
C ALA A 94 43.08 15.58 11.73
N LEU A 95 42.26 14.54 11.62
CA LEU A 95 40.82 14.63 11.92
C LEU A 95 40.59 14.92 13.40
N LEU A 96 41.30 14.23 14.29
CA LEU A 96 41.16 14.39 15.73
C LEU A 96 41.55 15.81 16.17
N ASP A 97 42.66 16.34 15.66
CA ASP A 97 43.10 17.71 15.91
C ASP A 97 42.05 18.73 15.44
N HIS A 98 41.43 18.47 14.27
CA HIS A 98 40.39 19.33 13.74
C HIS A 98 39.14 19.35 14.65
N LEU A 99 38.70 18.19 15.12
CA LEU A 99 37.55 18.09 16.03
C LEU A 99 37.83 18.76 17.37
N TYR A 100 39.04 18.62 17.92
CA TYR A 100 39.44 19.29 19.16
C TYR A 100 39.49 20.82 19.02
N GLN A 101 39.96 21.35 17.89
CA GLN A 101 39.97 22.79 17.66
C GLN A 101 38.57 23.37 17.45
N GLN A 102 37.70 22.64 16.76
CA GLN A 102 36.36 23.14 16.45
C GLN A 102 35.36 22.96 17.60
N HIS A 103 35.60 21.99 18.48
CA HIS A 103 34.75 21.68 19.63
C HIS A 103 35.60 21.38 20.88
N PRO A 104 36.18 22.41 21.54
CA PRO A 104 36.89 22.19 22.79
C PRO A 104 35.93 21.59 23.81
N ALA A 105 36.23 20.38 24.29
CA ALA A 105 35.45 19.71 25.30
C ALA A 105 35.53 20.51 26.62
N ILE A 106 34.51 21.30 26.93
CA ILE A 106 34.30 21.85 28.28
C ILE A 106 33.59 20.77 29.07
N SER A 107 34.33 20.02 29.89
CA SER A 107 33.72 19.29 31.01
C SER A 107 33.35 20.32 32.08
N GLN A 108 32.08 20.72 32.16
CA GLN A 108 31.56 21.34 33.38
C GLN A 108 31.39 20.25 34.43
N ILE A 109 32.35 20.16 35.36
CA ILE A 109 32.07 19.57 36.67
C ILE A 109 32.01 20.76 37.63
N GLU A 110 30.79 21.19 37.97
CA GLU A 110 30.56 21.96 39.19
C GLU A 110 31.01 21.09 40.36
N GLN A 111 32.00 21.59 41.11
CA GLN A 111 32.44 20.98 42.36
C GLN A 111 31.33 21.23 43.38
N ASP A 112 30.46 20.24 43.60
CA ASP A 112 29.54 20.25 44.73
C ASP A 112 29.93 19.20 45.76
N ASP A 113 30.21 19.75 46.93
CA ASP A 113 30.32 19.22 48.29
C ASP A 113 31.08 17.93 48.64
N LEU A 114 32.06 18.12 49.52
CA LEU A 114 32.78 17.10 50.27
C LEU A 114 31.95 16.74 51.50
N ASN A 115 31.22 15.62 51.49
CA ASN A 115 31.10 14.71 52.65
C ASN A 115 30.09 13.57 52.41
N GLU A 116 30.43 12.42 52.97
CA GLU A 116 29.64 11.17 53.20
C GLU A 116 29.87 10.00 52.22
N PRO A 117 29.84 8.76 52.75
CA PRO A 117 30.92 7.81 52.55
C PRO A 117 30.65 6.71 51.53
N VAL A 118 31.76 6.17 51.04
CA VAL A 118 31.90 5.03 50.13
C VAL A 118 31.13 3.81 50.65
N MET A 119 30.23 3.27 49.82
CA MET A 119 30.07 1.82 49.70
C MET A 119 29.48 1.41 48.35
N SER A 120 30.35 0.91 47.48
CA SER A 120 30.08 -0.27 46.66
C SER A 120 31.38 -1.07 46.59
N PRO A 121 31.36 -2.38 46.87
CA PRO A 121 32.57 -3.19 46.86
C PRO A 121 33.16 -3.18 45.45
N VAL A 122 34.44 -2.84 45.37
CA VAL A 122 35.18 -2.86 44.11
C VAL A 122 35.50 -4.33 43.81
N ASP A 123 34.81 -4.91 42.82
CA ASP A 123 35.34 -6.09 42.15
C ASP A 123 36.59 -5.62 41.39
N THR A 124 37.74 -5.91 41.98
CA THR A 124 39.05 -5.55 41.45
C THR A 124 39.44 -6.59 40.42
N ASP A 125 38.89 -6.48 39.20
CA ASP A 125 39.57 -6.93 37.98
C ASP A 125 38.93 -6.28 36.74
N VAL A 126 39.07 -4.96 36.65
CA VAL A 126 38.81 -4.24 35.40
C VAL A 126 40.14 -4.21 34.64
N GLY A 127 40.19 -4.94 33.54
CA GLY A 127 41.38 -5.34 32.77
C GLY A 127 42.52 -4.32 32.73
N SER A 128 43.73 -4.84 32.90
CA SER A 128 44.97 -4.10 32.71
C SER A 128 45.16 -3.71 31.24
N TYR A 129 45.41 -2.41 30.99
CA TYR A 129 45.71 -1.86 29.67
C TYR A 129 47.08 -2.30 29.11
N GLU A 130 47.84 -3.10 29.86
CA GLU A 130 49.17 -3.56 29.47
C GLU A 130 49.17 -4.92 28.74
N ASP A 131 48.01 -5.52 28.47
CA ASP A 131 47.93 -6.80 27.76
C ASP A 131 48.02 -6.61 26.22
N PRO A 132 49.13 -6.99 25.56
CA PRO A 132 49.33 -6.73 24.13
C PRO A 132 48.51 -7.66 23.22
N HIS A 133 47.69 -8.56 23.76
CA HIS A 133 46.90 -9.51 22.97
C HIS A 133 45.44 -9.62 23.40
N ILE A 134 44.70 -8.51 23.43
CA ILE A 134 43.24 -8.59 23.32
C ILE A 134 42.90 -9.03 21.89
N GLN A 135 42.64 -10.33 21.73
CA GLN A 135 41.98 -10.84 20.52
C GLN A 135 40.54 -10.36 20.55
N LEU A 136 40.28 -9.18 19.97
CA LEU A 136 38.93 -8.83 19.56
C LEU A 136 38.51 -9.83 18.49
N GLY A 137 37.81 -10.88 18.92
CA GLY A 137 37.00 -11.71 18.05
C GLY A 137 35.84 -10.87 17.52
N ILE A 138 36.13 -9.90 16.64
CA ILE A 138 35.10 -9.28 15.82
C ILE A 138 34.63 -10.40 14.92
N ARG A 139 33.53 -11.05 15.31
CA ARG A 139 32.77 -11.86 14.37
C ARG A 139 32.34 -10.87 13.30
N THR A 140 33.11 -10.82 12.23
CA THR A 140 32.73 -10.12 11.01
C THR A 140 31.53 -10.90 10.50
N VAL A 141 30.35 -10.49 10.96
CA VAL A 141 29.14 -10.73 10.20
C VAL A 141 29.44 -10.03 8.89
N ARG A 142 29.76 -10.81 7.86
CA ARG A 142 29.69 -10.31 6.49
C ARG A 142 28.23 -9.93 6.30
N VAL A 143 27.92 -8.67 6.58
CA VAL A 143 26.78 -8.02 5.97
C VAL A 143 27.22 -7.94 4.51
N THR A 144 26.79 -8.92 3.71
CA THR A 144 26.65 -8.69 2.27
C THR A 144 26.00 -7.33 2.12
N PRO A 145 26.50 -6.41 1.27
CA PRO A 145 25.76 -5.20 0.98
C PRO A 145 24.40 -5.67 0.49
N VAL A 146 23.40 -5.61 1.36
CA VAL A 146 22.03 -5.66 0.94
C VAL A 146 21.95 -4.32 0.22
N THR A 147 21.94 -4.35 -1.11
CA THR A 147 21.17 -3.37 -1.86
C THR A 147 19.80 -3.45 -1.21
N GLU A 148 19.57 -2.63 -0.17
CA GLU A 148 18.29 -2.60 0.51
C GLU A 148 17.37 -1.97 -0.51
N ASP A 149 16.77 -2.84 -1.31
CA ASP A 149 15.56 -2.59 -2.06
C ASP A 149 14.53 -2.12 -1.02
N VAL A 150 14.55 -0.81 -0.74
CA VAL A 150 13.65 -0.21 0.24
C VAL A 150 12.29 -0.13 -0.42
N THR A 151 11.47 -1.12 -0.12
CA THR A 151 10.09 -1.26 -0.60
C THR A 151 9.22 -0.27 0.16
N THR A 152 8.44 0.54 -0.55
CA THR A 152 7.60 1.56 0.07
C THR A 152 6.12 1.21 -0.05
N PRO A 153 5.25 1.75 0.84
CA PRO A 153 3.81 1.58 0.70
C PRO A 153 3.29 2.13 -0.62
N VAL A 154 2.38 1.40 -1.27
CA VAL A 154 1.72 1.83 -2.51
C VAL A 154 0.37 2.45 -2.18
N ALA A 155 0.16 3.69 -2.63
CA ALA A 155 -1.14 4.35 -2.60
C ALA A 155 -1.84 4.15 -3.95
N PHE A 156 -3.14 3.89 -3.93
CA PHE A 156 -3.91 3.70 -5.15
C PHE A 156 -5.36 4.14 -4.98
N LYS A 157 -5.98 4.42 -6.12
CA LYS A 157 -7.38 4.82 -6.24
C LYS A 157 -8.14 3.78 -7.03
N VAL A 158 -9.28 3.36 -6.52
CA VAL A 158 -10.26 2.56 -7.26
C VAL A 158 -11.32 3.51 -7.79
N LEU A 159 -11.64 3.41 -9.07
CA LEU A 159 -12.57 4.30 -9.76
C LEU A 159 -13.69 3.49 -10.37
N GLN A 160 -14.92 3.95 -10.15
CA GLN A 160 -16.08 3.50 -10.90
C GLN A 160 -16.31 4.46 -12.06
N LEU A 161 -16.33 3.93 -13.28
CA LEU A 161 -16.39 4.71 -14.52
C LEU A 161 -17.55 4.27 -15.40
N LYS A 162 -18.13 5.23 -16.12
CA LYS A 162 -19.09 4.97 -17.21
C LYS A 162 -18.39 4.49 -18.48
N ASP A 163 -17.18 4.99 -18.72
CA ASP A 163 -16.34 4.70 -19.90
C ASP A 163 -14.86 4.77 -19.51
N ASP A 164 -14.02 3.93 -20.11
CA ASP A 164 -12.59 3.82 -19.82
C ASP A 164 -11.70 4.65 -20.78
N SER A 165 -12.24 5.16 -21.89
CA SER A 165 -11.47 5.83 -22.93
C SER A 165 -10.70 7.05 -22.40
N LEU A 166 -11.32 7.86 -21.54
CA LEU A 166 -10.65 9.03 -20.98
C LEU A 166 -9.52 8.63 -20.03
N LEU A 167 -9.72 7.58 -19.23
CA LEU A 167 -8.69 7.10 -18.31
C LEU A 167 -7.48 6.51 -19.06
N LEU A 168 -7.74 5.69 -20.09
CA LEU A 168 -6.67 5.03 -20.85
C LEU A 168 -5.79 6.05 -21.59
N ASN A 169 -6.38 7.17 -22.04
CA ASN A 169 -5.66 8.25 -22.73
C ASN A 169 -5.12 9.35 -21.80
N ALA A 170 -5.54 9.39 -20.54
CA ALA A 170 -5.08 10.42 -19.60
C ALA A 170 -3.64 10.18 -19.11
N ALA A 171 -2.91 11.28 -18.98
CA ALA A 171 -1.59 11.34 -18.34
C ALA A 171 -1.73 11.33 -16.82
N TYR A 172 -0.73 10.77 -16.12
CA TYR A 172 -0.76 10.64 -14.67
C TYR A 172 -0.86 11.99 -13.95
N GLU A 173 -0.12 12.99 -14.42
CA GLU A 173 -0.03 14.32 -13.79
C GLU A 173 -1.39 15.02 -13.76
N LEU A 174 -2.22 14.78 -14.79
CA LEU A 174 -3.56 15.33 -14.87
C LEU A 174 -4.51 14.63 -13.89
N LEU A 175 -4.40 13.31 -13.77
CA LEU A 175 -5.20 12.49 -12.86
C LEU A 175 -4.85 12.76 -11.39
N GLU A 176 -3.57 13.03 -11.09
CA GLU A 176 -3.12 13.39 -9.75
C GLU A 176 -3.57 14.79 -9.34
N LYS A 177 -3.51 15.75 -10.26
CA LYS A 177 -3.87 17.14 -9.98
C LYS A 177 -5.38 17.36 -9.87
N ASP A 178 -6.14 16.86 -10.84
CA ASP A 178 -7.57 17.13 -10.96
C ASP A 178 -8.30 15.98 -11.67
N LEU A 179 -8.49 14.89 -10.92
CA LEU A 179 -9.10 13.66 -11.40
C LEU A 179 -10.52 13.87 -11.95
N GLU A 180 -11.33 14.65 -11.24
CA GLU A 180 -12.72 14.93 -11.63
C GLU A 180 -12.78 15.68 -12.95
N LYS A 181 -11.86 16.63 -13.17
CA LYS A 181 -11.78 17.37 -14.44
C LYS A 181 -11.20 16.52 -15.57
N ALA A 182 -10.24 15.65 -15.28
CA ALA A 182 -9.61 14.77 -16.25
C ALA A 182 -10.60 13.76 -16.85
N LEU A 183 -11.43 13.17 -15.99
CA LEU A 183 -12.41 12.14 -16.37
C LEU A 183 -13.80 12.74 -16.64
N GLY A 184 -14.09 13.94 -16.14
CA GLY A 184 -15.34 14.64 -16.36
C GLY A 184 -16.55 13.81 -15.96
N SER A 185 -17.53 13.70 -16.87
CA SER A 185 -18.78 12.99 -16.63
C SER A 185 -18.66 11.46 -16.65
N THR A 186 -17.49 10.92 -16.99
CA THR A 186 -17.22 9.48 -16.97
C THR A 186 -16.96 8.96 -15.56
N LEU A 187 -16.51 9.83 -14.65
CA LEU A 187 -16.31 9.50 -13.25
C LEU A 187 -17.65 9.31 -12.53
N VAL A 188 -17.77 8.24 -11.77
CA VAL A 188 -18.95 7.95 -10.94
C VAL A 188 -18.59 7.99 -9.46
N GLN A 189 -17.53 7.30 -9.08
CA GLN A 189 -17.04 7.22 -7.70
C GLN A 189 -15.53 7.01 -7.69
N VAL A 190 -14.88 7.46 -6.62
CA VAL A 190 -13.45 7.29 -6.34
C VAL A 190 -13.27 6.87 -4.91
N ASP A 191 -12.49 5.80 -4.71
CA ASP A 191 -12.17 5.26 -3.40
C ASP A 191 -10.64 5.21 -3.23
N ASP A 192 -10.16 5.77 -2.13
CA ASP A 192 -8.74 5.93 -1.81
C ASP A 192 -8.22 4.83 -0.89
N TYR A 193 -7.14 4.17 -1.28
CA TYR A 193 -6.52 3.10 -0.51
C TYR A 193 -5.00 3.21 -0.45
N ARG A 194 -4.43 2.50 0.53
CA ARG A 194 -3.00 2.35 0.70
C ARG A 194 -2.69 0.97 1.26
N LEU A 195 -1.66 0.33 0.71
CA LEU A 195 -1.16 -0.96 1.16
C LEU A 195 0.32 -0.88 1.49
N LEU A 196 0.73 -1.62 2.52
CA LEU A 196 2.12 -1.89 2.85
C LEU A 196 2.65 -3.05 1.99
N PRO A 197 3.97 -3.13 1.76
CA PRO A 197 4.57 -4.27 1.07
C PRO A 197 4.22 -5.60 1.76
N GLY A 198 3.81 -6.60 0.97
CA GLY A 198 3.37 -7.92 1.46
C GLY A 198 1.98 -7.93 2.12
N GLN A 199 1.28 -6.79 2.17
CA GLN A 199 -0.02 -6.70 2.83
C GLN A 199 -1.14 -7.22 1.93
N PHE A 200 -2.04 -7.99 2.55
CA PHE A 200 -3.34 -8.33 2.00
C PHE A 200 -4.44 -7.56 2.72
N LYS A 201 -5.43 -7.06 1.98
CA LYS A 201 -6.63 -6.41 2.52
C LYS A 201 -7.86 -6.82 1.73
N PHE A 202 -8.94 -7.14 2.44
CA PHE A 202 -10.23 -7.40 1.83
C PHE A 202 -11.20 -6.24 2.12
N VAL A 203 -11.87 -5.76 1.08
CA VAL A 203 -13.01 -4.84 1.15
C VAL A 203 -14.27 -5.64 0.83
N GLY A 204 -15.28 -5.50 1.69
CA GLY A 204 -16.54 -6.23 1.58
C GLY A 204 -17.36 -5.87 0.34
N LEU A 205 -18.52 -6.51 0.21
CA LEU A 205 -19.46 -6.24 -0.89
C LEU A 205 -20.00 -4.80 -0.81
N GLU A 206 -19.67 -4.00 -1.81
CA GLU A 206 -20.20 -2.64 -2.03
C GLU A 206 -21.14 -2.60 -3.23
N GLU A 207 -22.16 -1.76 -3.18
CA GLU A 207 -23.11 -1.59 -4.29
C GLU A 207 -22.50 -0.77 -5.43
N ILE A 208 -22.56 -1.32 -6.64
CA ILE A 208 -22.13 -0.66 -7.87
C ILE A 208 -23.21 0.33 -8.29
N ASN A 209 -22.81 1.54 -8.67
CA ASN A 209 -23.76 2.50 -9.22
C ASN A 209 -24.36 1.99 -10.54
N ALA A 210 -25.65 2.27 -10.78
CA ALA A 210 -26.36 1.84 -11.98
C ALA A 210 -25.70 2.26 -13.31
N ASN A 211 -24.91 3.34 -13.27
CA ASN A 211 -24.24 3.90 -14.43
C ASN A 211 -22.80 3.39 -14.63
N THR A 212 -22.24 2.66 -13.67
CA THR A 212 -20.87 2.14 -13.74
C THR A 212 -20.80 0.98 -14.73
N ARG A 213 -19.84 1.04 -15.64
CA ARG A 213 -19.56 -0.02 -16.64
C ARG A 213 -18.14 -0.54 -16.56
N TYR A 214 -17.26 0.23 -15.94
CA TYR A 214 -15.86 -0.12 -15.77
C TYR A 214 -15.44 0.17 -14.34
N VAL A 215 -14.63 -0.72 -13.78
CA VAL A 215 -13.86 -0.48 -12.57
C VAL A 215 -12.41 -0.33 -12.99
N ALA A 216 -11.78 0.75 -12.54
CA ALA A 216 -10.38 1.00 -12.81
C ALA A 216 -9.59 1.18 -11.52
N VAL A 217 -8.31 0.90 -11.60
CA VAL A 217 -7.35 1.12 -10.52
C VAL A 217 -6.22 1.97 -11.06
N ILE A 218 -5.87 3.02 -10.31
CA ILE A 218 -4.70 3.87 -10.55
C ILE A 218 -3.80 3.74 -9.33
N ALA A 219 -2.61 3.19 -9.52
CA ALA A 219 -1.58 3.09 -8.49
C ALA A 219 -0.53 4.19 -8.67
N ASN A 220 -0.03 4.70 -7.55
CA ASN A 220 1.08 5.65 -7.53
C ASN A 220 2.40 4.90 -7.31
N TYR A 221 2.99 4.46 -8.42
CA TYR A 221 4.34 3.90 -8.44
C TYR A 221 5.40 5.01 -8.52
N HIS A 222 6.58 4.74 -7.94
CA HIS A 222 7.77 5.58 -8.06
C HIS A 222 8.34 5.57 -9.48
N ASP A 223 8.46 4.38 -10.09
CA ASP A 223 8.93 4.22 -11.47
C ASP A 223 7.74 3.86 -12.38
N ARG A 224 7.17 4.89 -13.02
CA ARG A 224 5.95 4.79 -13.83
C ARG A 224 6.22 4.39 -15.28
N ASP A 225 7.48 4.48 -15.71
CA ASP A 225 7.89 4.10 -17.06
C ASP A 225 8.06 2.58 -17.16
N LYS A 226 8.40 1.92 -16.06
CA LYS A 226 8.56 0.46 -15.99
C LYS A 226 7.32 -0.29 -15.53
N ALA A 227 6.40 0.37 -14.81
CA ALA A 227 5.23 -0.27 -14.24
C ALA A 227 3.92 0.19 -14.89
N GLU A 228 3.02 -0.75 -15.22
CA GLU A 228 1.64 -0.43 -15.61
C GLU A 228 0.86 0.09 -14.40
N TRP A 229 0.92 1.40 -14.17
CA TRP A 229 0.31 2.07 -13.03
C TRP A 229 -1.21 2.21 -13.11
N LYS A 230 -1.85 1.86 -14.24
CA LYS A 230 -3.30 1.92 -14.41
C LYS A 230 -3.87 0.69 -15.11
N ARG A 231 -5.03 0.23 -14.65
CA ARG A 231 -5.77 -0.88 -15.25
C ARG A 231 -7.27 -0.61 -15.19
N ALA A 232 -8.00 -0.94 -16.25
CA ALA A 232 -9.46 -0.90 -16.28
C ALA A 232 -10.02 -2.28 -16.63
N LEU A 233 -11.13 -2.63 -15.99
CA LEU A 233 -11.87 -3.87 -16.20
C LEU A 233 -13.35 -3.54 -16.42
N ARG A 234 -13.95 -4.18 -17.43
CA ARG A 234 -15.38 -4.04 -17.71
C ARG A 234 -16.20 -4.91 -16.76
N ILE A 235 -17.25 -4.33 -16.21
CA ILE A 235 -18.18 -5.00 -15.28
C ILE A 235 -19.64 -4.75 -15.67
N GLU A 236 -20.55 -5.55 -15.12
CA GLU A 236 -21.97 -5.38 -15.35
C GLU A 236 -22.66 -4.71 -14.15
N PRO A 237 -23.39 -3.59 -14.35
CA PRO A 237 -23.98 -2.82 -13.26
C PRO A 237 -25.18 -3.46 -12.57
N ARG A 238 -25.74 -4.55 -13.11
CA ARG A 238 -26.93 -5.18 -12.55
C ARG A 238 -26.83 -6.70 -12.49
N GLY A 239 -27.34 -7.22 -11.38
CA GLY A 239 -27.64 -8.63 -11.15
C GLY A 239 -26.45 -9.57 -11.02
N ARG A 240 -25.28 -9.06 -10.66
CA ARG A 240 -24.10 -9.88 -10.36
C ARG A 240 -23.40 -9.43 -9.09
N GLN A 241 -22.74 -10.39 -8.45
CA GLN A 241 -21.73 -10.11 -7.45
C GLN A 241 -20.37 -10.37 -8.09
N HIS A 242 -19.51 -9.36 -8.14
CA HIS A 242 -18.18 -9.43 -8.74
C HIS A 242 -17.13 -9.50 -7.63
N ALA A 243 -16.34 -10.57 -7.58
CA ALA A 243 -15.18 -10.62 -6.71
C ALA A 243 -13.97 -10.11 -7.49
N LEU A 244 -13.49 -8.91 -7.18
CA LEU A 244 -12.37 -8.30 -7.90
C LEU A 244 -11.06 -8.53 -7.15
N LEU A 245 -10.07 -9.06 -7.84
CA LEU A 245 -8.71 -9.22 -7.33
C LEU A 245 -7.82 -8.13 -7.93
N VAL A 246 -7.20 -7.34 -7.04
CA VAL A 246 -6.20 -6.34 -7.39
C VAL A 246 -4.86 -6.75 -6.79
N GLN A 247 -3.92 -7.04 -7.67
CA GLN A 247 -2.54 -7.36 -7.30
C GLN A 247 -1.64 -6.22 -7.75
N PHE A 248 -0.82 -5.72 -6.82
CA PHE A 248 0.23 -4.76 -7.09
C PHE A 248 1.55 -5.52 -7.15
N GLU A 249 2.09 -5.64 -8.36
CA GLU A 249 3.36 -6.28 -8.68
C GLU A 249 4.37 -5.23 -9.15
N ASP A 250 5.63 -5.64 -9.28
CA ASP A 250 6.74 -4.73 -9.63
C ASP A 250 6.63 -4.21 -11.08
N ASP A 251 5.98 -4.98 -11.96
CA ASP A 251 5.71 -4.65 -13.36
C ASP A 251 4.38 -3.90 -13.58
N GLY A 252 3.52 -3.82 -12.55
CA GLY A 252 2.31 -3.02 -12.58
C GLY A 252 1.13 -3.59 -11.81
N VAL A 253 -0.04 -3.03 -12.10
CA VAL A 253 -1.31 -3.40 -11.47
C VAL A 253 -2.02 -4.46 -12.31
N VAL A 254 -2.29 -5.59 -11.68
CA VAL A 254 -3.11 -6.66 -12.24
C VAL A 254 -4.50 -6.59 -11.64
N LEU A 255 -5.51 -6.41 -12.49
CA LEU A 255 -6.92 -6.39 -12.11
C LEU A 255 -7.65 -7.56 -12.80
N LYS A 256 -8.22 -8.46 -12.01
CA LYS A 256 -8.93 -9.65 -12.49
C LYS A 256 -10.28 -9.78 -11.80
N ASN A 257 -11.25 -10.36 -12.52
CA ASN A 257 -12.48 -10.85 -11.90
C ASN A 257 -12.24 -12.29 -11.46
N ASP A 258 -12.43 -12.56 -10.17
CA ASP A 258 -12.27 -13.85 -9.49
C ASP A 258 -13.60 -14.63 -9.42
N GLY A 259 -14.47 -14.44 -10.43
CA GLY A 259 -15.83 -14.98 -10.47
C GLY A 259 -16.38 -15.19 -11.87
#